data_AF-A0A954XY13-F1
#
_entry.id   AF-A0A954XY13-F1
#
_cell.length_a   1.000
_cell.length_b   1.000
_cell.length_c   1.000
_cell.angle_alpha   90.00
_cell.angle_beta   90.00
_cell.angle_gamma   90.00
#
_symmetry.space_group_name_H-M   'P 1'
#
loop_
_entity.id
_entity.type
_entity.pdbx_description
1 polymer ?
#
loop_
_entity_poly.entity_id
_entity_poly.type
_entity_poly.pdbx_seq_one_letter_code
_entity_poly.pdbx_strand_id
1 'polypeptide(L)'
;MVRTTLFWMALAMAAQLAAAATAEEPPVEPRDALARAAAYLWSQQADDGGWHSGQYAVLRSGQALTPFVLHALLSIPEDLAPRPDGGVNRALQFIRQHVDERGALGRADPDVLEYPVYSTAYALRCLVKAGNPEDRKLIEQMAQFLLEAQFDEGEGFDGNDLAYGGWGFDVARAAGDPGHMDLAHTRRALEALADARRAGVIADSHGYVNRAREFLDIVQKASPLVNSSPRQPPIDGRPTPISLDNAAYDGGFYFSPVVLAANKGRTDDEPVPHWRSYATATCDGILALIAGGSPGRDARVVAASKWLRDHSNLQYPQGIPADDPEPWGEAVKFYHFAVRAEAYRALDWDLAERRQLAALVARRQRPDGSFVNADSPLMKEDDPVMCTALAVVALANCQ
;
A
#
# COMPACT_ATOMS: atom_id res chain seq x y z
N MET A 1 -3.81 46.49 51.72
CA MET A 1 -3.53 46.80 50.30
C MET A 1 -2.63 45.78 49.63
N VAL A 2 -1.51 45.36 50.23
CA VAL A 2 -0.53 44.44 49.60
C VAL A 2 -1.06 43.01 49.37
N ARG A 3 -1.86 42.46 50.29
CA ARG A 3 -2.42 41.09 50.18
C ARG A 3 -3.42 40.91 49.04
N THR A 4 -4.19 41.94 48.72
CA THR A 4 -5.15 41.90 47.61
C THR A 4 -4.43 41.94 46.27
N THR A 5 -3.35 42.72 46.13
CA THR A 5 -2.58 42.80 44.88
C THR A 5 -1.87 41.50 44.52
N LEU A 6 -1.33 40.78 45.51
CA LEU A 6 -0.69 39.47 45.32
C LEU A 6 -1.70 38.38 44.90
N PHE A 7 -2.92 38.44 45.43
CA PHE A 7 -3.99 37.50 45.07
C PHE A 7 -4.44 37.68 43.62
N TRP A 8 -4.58 38.93 43.15
CA TRP A 8 -4.91 39.22 41.75
C TRP A 8 -3.77 38.88 40.77
N MET A 9 -2.51 39.05 41.17
CA MET A 9 -1.36 38.61 40.35
C MET A 9 -1.32 37.07 40.21
N ALA A 10 -1.57 36.32 41.28
CA ALA A 10 -1.60 34.86 41.24
C ALA A 10 -2.76 34.32 40.37
N LEU A 11 -3.94 34.96 40.42
CA LEU A 11 -5.08 34.64 39.56
C LEU A 11 -4.81 34.96 38.10
N ALA A 12 -4.15 36.09 37.79
CA ALA A 12 -3.77 36.45 36.43
C ALA A 12 -2.72 35.49 35.84
N MET A 13 -1.73 35.06 36.64
CA MET A 13 -0.74 34.08 36.23
C MET A 13 -1.37 32.69 36.01
N ALA A 14 -2.28 32.26 36.89
CA ALA A 14 -3.02 31.01 36.73
C ALA A 14 -3.95 31.03 35.50
N ALA A 15 -4.58 32.17 35.20
CA ALA A 15 -5.39 32.34 33.99
C ALA A 15 -4.54 32.35 32.71
N GLN A 16 -3.33 32.91 32.75
CA GLN A 16 -2.38 32.87 31.63
C GLN A 16 -1.80 31.47 31.38
N LEU A 17 -1.52 30.71 32.45
CA LEU A 17 -1.10 29.31 32.37
C LEU A 17 -2.24 28.40 31.88
N ALA A 18 -3.48 28.66 32.28
CA ALA A 18 -4.65 27.94 31.77
C ALA A 18 -4.94 28.27 30.29
N ALA A 19 -4.80 29.53 29.88
CA ALA A 19 -4.97 29.95 28.48
C ALA A 19 -3.87 29.40 27.56
N ALA A 20 -2.63 29.27 28.05
CA ALA A 20 -1.53 28.63 27.32
C ALA A 20 -1.70 27.10 27.22
N ALA A 21 -2.42 26.47 28.15
CA ALA A 21 -2.76 25.05 28.10
C ALA A 21 -3.98 24.73 27.21
N THR A 22 -4.75 25.75 26.78
CA THR A 22 -5.93 25.61 25.91
C THR A 22 -5.76 26.19 24.51
N ALA A 23 -4.60 26.75 24.18
CA ALA A 23 -4.29 27.07 22.81
C ALA A 23 -4.06 25.74 22.06
N GLU A 24 -5.09 25.24 21.37
CA GLU A 24 -4.89 24.21 20.36
C GLU A 24 -3.76 24.68 19.45
N GLU A 25 -2.71 23.85 19.31
CA GLU A 25 -1.68 24.12 18.29
C GLU A 25 -2.39 24.34 16.96
N PRO A 26 -1.98 25.37 16.19
CA PRO A 26 -2.60 25.64 14.89
C PRO A 26 -2.56 24.35 14.06
N PRO A 27 -3.65 24.02 13.34
CA PRO A 27 -3.73 22.78 12.58
C PRO A 27 -2.53 22.70 11.63
N VAL A 28 -1.81 21.57 11.68
CA VAL A 28 -0.67 21.34 10.78
C VAL A 28 -1.20 21.31 9.35
N GLU A 29 -0.80 22.29 8.54
CA GLU A 29 -1.17 22.36 7.13
C GLU A 29 -0.60 21.12 6.40
N PRO A 30 -1.43 20.33 5.68
CA PRO A 30 -0.97 19.07 5.08
C PRO A 30 0.20 19.21 4.11
N ARG A 31 0.33 20.38 3.45
CA ARG A 31 1.48 20.68 2.57
C ARG A 31 2.78 20.81 3.38
N ASP A 32 2.73 21.49 4.52
CA ASP A 32 3.89 21.63 5.41
C ASP A 32 4.26 20.29 6.05
N ALA A 33 3.24 19.50 6.43
CA ALA A 33 3.45 18.14 6.92
C ALA A 33 4.18 17.28 5.87
N LEU A 34 3.79 17.36 4.60
CA LEU A 34 4.45 16.63 3.51
C LEU A 34 5.91 17.06 3.35
N ALA A 35 6.19 18.36 3.36
CA ALA A 35 7.55 18.88 3.22
C ALA A 35 8.46 18.42 4.38
N ARG A 36 7.96 18.47 5.62
CA ARG A 36 8.70 18.00 6.80
C ARG A 36 8.92 16.48 6.80
N ALA A 37 7.94 15.72 6.34
CA ALA A 37 8.05 14.26 6.21
C ALA A 37 9.07 13.86 5.14
N ALA A 38 9.09 14.57 4.02
CA ALA A 38 10.10 14.40 2.98
C ALA A 38 11.50 14.71 3.50
N ALA A 39 11.66 15.82 4.23
CA ALA A 39 12.93 16.20 4.85
C ALA A 39 13.40 15.14 5.86
N TYR A 40 12.50 14.61 6.70
CA TYR A 40 12.80 13.51 7.60
C TYR A 40 13.32 12.29 6.82
N LEU A 41 12.60 11.83 5.79
CA LEU A 41 13.02 10.66 5.01
C LEU A 41 14.39 10.90 4.37
N TRP A 42 14.63 12.07 3.74
CA TRP A 42 15.95 12.38 3.19
C TRP A 42 17.07 12.37 4.24
N SER A 43 16.78 12.76 5.48
CA SER A 43 17.74 12.68 6.59
C SER A 43 18.00 11.25 7.07
N GLN A 44 17.17 10.27 6.69
CA GLN A 44 17.35 8.85 7.01
C GLN A 44 18.10 8.08 5.92
N GLN A 45 18.45 8.72 4.79
CA GLN A 45 19.23 8.05 3.75
C GLN A 45 20.65 7.77 4.27
N ALA A 46 21.06 6.50 4.23
CA ALA A 46 22.38 6.07 4.68
C ALA A 46 23.48 6.37 3.64
N ASP A 47 24.74 6.15 4.03
CA ASP A 47 25.93 6.41 3.19
C ASP A 47 25.97 5.57 1.91
N ASP A 48 25.39 4.37 1.93
CA ASP A 48 25.24 3.49 0.77
C ASP A 48 24.10 3.92 -0.18
N GLY A 49 23.34 4.96 0.19
CA GLY A 49 22.21 5.49 -0.55
C GLY A 49 20.86 4.85 -0.22
N GLY A 50 20.84 3.84 0.64
CA GLY A 50 19.64 3.10 1.04
C GLY A 50 18.87 3.71 2.22
N TRP A 51 17.68 3.18 2.43
CA TRP A 51 16.89 3.35 3.66
C TRP A 51 16.73 2.01 4.34
N HIS A 52 17.06 1.96 5.63
CA HIS A 52 17.16 0.73 6.40
C HIS A 52 16.24 0.79 7.61
N SER A 53 15.60 -0.33 7.95
CA SER A 53 14.86 -0.43 9.20
C SER A 53 15.82 -0.61 10.37
N GLY A 54 15.68 0.24 11.39
CA GLY A 54 16.33 0.05 12.68
C GLY A 54 15.56 -0.88 13.63
N GLN A 55 14.33 -1.26 13.27
CA GLN A 55 13.42 -2.03 14.13
C GLN A 55 13.23 -3.47 13.66
N TYR A 56 13.19 -3.68 12.35
CA TYR A 56 12.80 -4.95 11.75
C TYR A 56 13.93 -5.59 10.97
N ALA A 57 14.41 -6.73 11.47
CA ALA A 57 15.47 -7.50 10.83
C ALA A 57 15.17 -7.91 9.38
N VAL A 58 13.88 -8.03 9.01
CA VAL A 58 13.43 -8.35 7.64
C VAL A 58 13.54 -7.18 6.66
N LEU A 59 13.80 -5.96 7.15
CA LEU A 59 13.94 -4.74 6.34
C LEU A 59 15.29 -4.05 6.59
N ARG A 60 16.22 -4.75 7.25
CA ARG A 60 17.51 -4.16 7.70
C ARG A 60 18.44 -3.91 6.52
N SER A 61 18.37 -4.72 5.46
CA SER A 61 19.24 -4.53 4.29
C SER A 61 18.75 -3.37 3.43
N GLY A 62 17.48 -2.98 3.58
CA GLY A 62 16.91 -1.82 2.91
C GLY A 62 16.48 -2.08 1.45
N GLN A 63 16.53 -3.32 0.99
CA GLN A 63 16.14 -3.68 -0.38
C GLN A 63 14.64 -3.47 -0.64
N ALA A 64 13.79 -3.68 0.37
CA ALA A 64 12.36 -3.33 0.28
C ALA A 64 12.07 -1.85 0.56
N LEU A 65 12.74 -1.28 1.58
CA LEU A 65 12.48 0.10 2.01
C LEU A 65 12.99 1.14 1.02
N THR A 66 14.18 0.96 0.47
CA THR A 66 14.81 1.94 -0.43
C THR A 66 13.95 2.30 -1.64
N PRO A 67 13.50 1.33 -2.48
CA PRO A 67 12.68 1.67 -3.63
C PRO A 67 11.30 2.20 -3.24
N PHE A 68 10.74 1.76 -2.10
CA PHE A 68 9.46 2.28 -1.60
C PHE A 68 9.56 3.75 -1.17
N VAL A 69 10.57 4.08 -0.35
CA VAL A 69 10.84 5.45 0.11
C VAL A 69 11.17 6.36 -1.08
N LEU A 70 12.03 5.90 -2.00
CA LEU A 70 12.37 6.66 -3.19
C LEU A 70 11.14 6.94 -4.06
N HIS A 71 10.28 5.94 -4.28
CA HIS A 71 9.04 6.11 -5.05
C HIS A 71 8.12 7.16 -4.42
N ALA A 72 7.94 7.10 -3.10
CA ALA A 72 7.16 8.08 -2.34
C ALA A 72 7.75 9.50 -2.49
N LEU A 73 9.06 9.67 -2.31
CA LEU A 73 9.75 10.95 -2.44
C LEU A 73 9.70 11.53 -3.86
N LEU A 74 9.84 10.68 -4.88
CA LEU A 74 9.73 11.10 -6.28
C LEU A 74 8.32 11.55 -6.66
N SER A 75 7.28 11.20 -5.88
CA SER A 75 5.91 11.67 -6.11
C SER A 75 5.68 13.11 -5.68
N ILE A 76 6.59 13.69 -4.89
CA ILE A 76 6.47 15.04 -4.37
C ILE A 76 7.02 16.06 -5.39
N PRO A 77 6.29 17.15 -5.67
CA PRO A 77 6.80 18.28 -6.45
C PRO A 77 8.05 18.90 -5.80
N GLU A 78 9.10 19.19 -6.59
CA GLU A 78 10.37 19.72 -6.06
C GLU A 78 10.26 21.14 -5.49
N ASP A 79 9.28 21.92 -5.93
CA ASP A 79 8.95 23.23 -5.36
C ASP A 79 8.34 23.14 -3.96
N LEU A 80 7.73 21.99 -3.63
CA LEU A 80 7.20 21.73 -2.29
C LEU A 80 8.25 21.11 -1.36
N ALA A 81 9.05 20.16 -1.86
CA ALA A 81 10.10 19.50 -1.10
C ALA A 81 11.36 19.33 -1.98
N PRO A 82 12.34 20.22 -1.84
CA PRO A 82 13.61 20.12 -2.57
C PRO A 82 14.31 18.81 -2.26
N ARG A 83 14.87 18.18 -3.29
CA ARG A 83 15.65 16.95 -3.15
C ARG A 83 17.11 17.32 -2.84
N PRO A 84 17.78 16.62 -1.92
CA PRO A 84 19.20 16.85 -1.66
C PRO A 84 20.04 16.45 -2.87
N ASP A 85 21.13 17.18 -3.09
CA ASP A 85 22.06 16.92 -4.19
C ASP A 85 22.57 15.47 -4.15
N GLY A 86 22.41 14.78 -5.28
CA GLY A 86 22.81 13.39 -5.45
C GLY A 86 21.97 12.35 -4.69
N GLY A 87 20.99 12.74 -3.86
CA GLY A 87 20.20 11.80 -3.05
C GLY A 87 19.46 10.76 -3.90
N VAL A 88 18.81 11.20 -4.98
CA VAL A 88 18.15 10.31 -5.95
C VAL A 88 19.17 9.37 -6.61
N ASN A 89 20.32 9.89 -7.03
CA ASN A 89 21.34 9.08 -7.72
C ASN A 89 21.92 8.00 -6.81
N ARG A 90 22.18 8.31 -5.53
CA ARG A 90 22.63 7.32 -4.54
C ARG A 90 21.59 6.21 -4.32
N ALA A 91 20.31 6.57 -4.20
CA ALA A 91 19.25 5.58 -4.05
C ALA A 91 19.09 4.68 -5.29
N LEU A 92 19.18 5.25 -6.50
CA LEU A 92 19.17 4.46 -7.73
C LEU A 92 20.43 3.58 -7.85
N GLN A 93 21.58 4.06 -7.39
CA GLN A 93 22.81 3.26 -7.35
C GLN A 93 22.69 2.09 -6.37
N PHE A 94 22.11 2.31 -5.18
CA PHE A 94 21.78 1.25 -4.23
C PHE A 94 20.92 0.17 -4.92
N ILE A 95 19.85 0.56 -5.62
CA ILE A 95 18.99 -0.38 -6.37
C ILE A 95 19.83 -1.18 -7.38
N ARG A 96 20.63 -0.51 -8.23
CA ARG A 96 21.46 -1.17 -9.26
C ARG A 96 22.42 -2.21 -8.67
N GLN A 97 22.97 -1.95 -7.49
CA GLN A 97 23.96 -2.82 -6.86
C GLN A 97 23.36 -4.07 -6.21
N HIS A 98 22.06 -4.07 -5.92
CA HIS A 98 21.39 -5.15 -5.18
C HIS A 98 20.39 -5.96 -6.02
N VAL A 99 20.19 -5.61 -7.29
CA VAL A 99 19.42 -6.45 -8.21
C VAL A 99 20.26 -7.66 -8.62
N ASP A 100 19.69 -8.85 -8.49
CA ASP A 100 20.34 -10.11 -8.88
C ASP A 100 20.40 -10.31 -10.40
N GLU A 101 21.07 -11.37 -10.86
CA GLU A 101 21.22 -11.68 -12.28
C GLU A 101 19.89 -11.95 -13.01
N ARG A 102 18.84 -12.31 -12.26
CA ARG A 102 17.48 -12.54 -12.77
C ARG A 102 16.64 -11.27 -12.79
N GLY A 103 17.15 -10.14 -12.30
CA GLY A 103 16.40 -8.89 -12.24
C GLY A 103 15.57 -8.72 -10.97
N ALA A 104 15.73 -9.59 -9.96
CA ALA A 104 15.02 -9.46 -8.69
C ALA A 104 15.82 -8.61 -7.70
N LEU A 105 15.15 -7.67 -7.03
CA LEU A 105 15.62 -7.00 -5.81
C LEU A 105 15.03 -7.70 -4.58
N GLY A 106 15.69 -7.65 -3.42
CA GLY A 106 15.18 -8.23 -2.17
C GLY A 106 15.69 -9.64 -1.86
N ARG A 107 16.73 -10.09 -2.59
CA ARG A 107 17.34 -11.42 -2.44
C ARG A 107 18.83 -11.38 -2.08
N ALA A 108 19.42 -10.19 -1.92
CA ALA A 108 20.86 -10.08 -1.70
C ALA A 108 21.30 -10.48 -0.27
N ASP A 109 20.38 -10.50 0.71
CA ASP A 109 20.67 -11.02 2.04
C ASP A 109 20.42 -12.54 2.03
N PRO A 110 21.44 -13.37 2.33
CA PRO A 110 21.31 -14.83 2.22
C PRO A 110 20.36 -15.43 3.26
N ASP A 111 20.09 -14.71 4.35
CA ASP A 111 19.27 -15.19 5.46
C ASP A 111 17.84 -14.63 5.42
N VAL A 112 17.60 -13.59 4.61
CA VAL A 112 16.34 -12.83 4.63
C VAL A 112 15.90 -12.45 3.22
N LEU A 113 14.70 -12.91 2.84
CA LEU A 113 13.98 -12.41 1.67
C LEU A 113 13.21 -11.14 2.02
N GLU A 114 13.56 -10.03 1.39
CA GLU A 114 12.88 -8.75 1.55
C GLU A 114 11.84 -8.53 0.43
N TYR A 115 10.77 -9.33 0.46
CA TYR A 115 9.59 -9.20 -0.42
C TYR A 115 9.94 -8.96 -1.91
N PRO A 116 10.61 -9.90 -2.62
CA PRO A 116 11.19 -9.64 -3.94
C PRO A 116 10.26 -9.03 -5.00
N VAL A 117 9.00 -9.47 -5.08
CA VAL A 117 8.02 -8.87 -6.02
C VAL A 117 7.74 -7.41 -5.67
N TYR A 118 7.51 -7.11 -4.39
CA TYR A 118 7.25 -5.74 -3.92
C TYR A 118 8.46 -4.83 -4.19
N SER A 119 9.65 -5.27 -3.76
CA SER A 119 10.92 -4.54 -3.90
C SER A 119 11.23 -4.26 -5.37
N THR A 120 11.13 -5.28 -6.22
CA THR A 120 11.39 -5.15 -7.66
C THR A 120 10.36 -4.26 -8.34
N ALA A 121 9.08 -4.37 -7.97
CA ALA A 121 8.02 -3.52 -8.53
C ALA A 121 8.29 -2.04 -8.26
N TYR A 122 8.59 -1.64 -7.01
CA TYR A 122 8.91 -0.24 -6.72
C TYR A 122 10.19 0.23 -7.39
N ALA A 123 11.23 -0.61 -7.41
CA ALA A 123 12.52 -0.26 -7.98
C ALA A 123 12.42 -0.04 -9.50
N LEU A 124 11.70 -0.90 -10.21
CA LEU A 124 11.39 -0.74 -11.63
C LEU A 124 10.72 0.62 -11.87
N ARG A 125 9.70 0.97 -11.10
CA ARG A 125 8.97 2.24 -11.25
C ARG A 125 9.86 3.45 -10.99
N CYS A 126 10.79 3.36 -10.04
CA CYS A 126 11.78 4.41 -9.79
C CYS A 126 12.72 4.59 -11.00
N LEU A 127 13.25 3.50 -11.56
CA LEU A 127 14.16 3.54 -12.71
C LEU A 127 13.44 4.07 -13.97
N VAL A 128 12.22 3.61 -14.23
CA VAL A 128 11.38 4.13 -15.33
C VAL A 128 11.14 5.63 -15.16
N LYS A 129 10.84 6.10 -13.94
CA LYS A 129 10.61 7.52 -13.66
C LYS A 129 11.88 8.36 -13.76
N ALA A 130 13.04 7.81 -13.40
CA ALA A 130 14.33 8.48 -13.55
C ALA A 130 14.71 8.68 -15.02
N GLY A 131 14.32 7.74 -15.89
CA GLY A 131 14.46 7.89 -17.34
C GLY A 131 15.89 7.84 -17.85
N ASN A 132 16.83 7.29 -17.08
CA ASN A 132 18.22 7.14 -17.48
C ASN A 132 18.34 6.06 -18.57
N PRO A 133 18.88 6.37 -19.77
CA PRO A 133 18.97 5.40 -20.87
C PRO A 133 19.81 4.16 -20.52
N GLU A 134 20.81 4.31 -19.64
CA GLU A 134 21.69 3.22 -19.21
C GLU A 134 20.95 2.13 -18.41
N ASP A 135 19.83 2.47 -17.77
CA ASP A 135 19.03 1.53 -16.99
C ASP A 135 18.13 0.65 -17.86
N ARG A 136 18.08 0.87 -19.18
CA ARG A 136 17.12 0.19 -20.08
C ARG A 136 17.16 -1.33 -19.93
N LYS A 137 18.34 -1.93 -19.98
CA LYS A 137 18.51 -3.38 -19.85
C LYS A 137 18.10 -3.88 -18.46
N LEU A 138 18.43 -3.13 -17.41
CA LEU A 138 18.05 -3.47 -16.04
C LEU A 138 16.52 -3.45 -15.89
N ILE A 139 15.84 -2.43 -16.41
CA ILE A 139 14.37 -2.33 -16.39
C ILE A 139 13.74 -3.50 -17.14
N GLU A 140 14.30 -3.92 -18.29
CA GLU A 140 13.85 -5.11 -19.04
C GLU A 140 13.99 -6.39 -18.20
N GLN A 141 15.11 -6.57 -17.50
CA GLN A 141 15.33 -7.72 -16.62
C GLN A 141 14.37 -7.74 -15.43
N MET A 142 14.15 -6.59 -14.78
CA MET A 142 13.21 -6.48 -13.66
C MET A 142 11.76 -6.72 -14.10
N ALA A 143 11.37 -6.23 -15.28
CA ALA A 143 10.06 -6.51 -15.86
C ALA A 143 9.90 -8.01 -16.18
N GLN A 144 10.95 -8.64 -16.71
CA GLN A 144 10.95 -10.07 -16.99
C GLN A 144 10.81 -10.91 -15.70
N PHE A 145 11.53 -10.55 -14.63
CA PHE A 145 11.34 -11.19 -13.32
C PHE A 145 9.89 -11.12 -12.84
N LEU A 146 9.25 -9.94 -12.95
CA LEU A 146 7.86 -9.79 -12.54
C LEU A 146 6.90 -10.62 -13.42
N LEU A 147 7.17 -10.76 -14.72
CA LEU A 147 6.38 -11.64 -15.58
C LEU A 147 6.53 -13.11 -15.19
N GLU A 148 7.75 -13.55 -14.86
CA GLU A 148 8.04 -14.92 -14.39
C GLU A 148 7.47 -15.20 -13.00
N ALA A 149 7.38 -14.19 -12.13
CA ALA A 149 6.82 -14.32 -10.79
C ALA A 149 5.29 -14.40 -10.76
N GLN A 150 4.61 -14.24 -11.90
CA GLN A 150 3.16 -14.44 -11.96
C GLN A 150 2.85 -15.93 -11.81
N PHE A 151 1.84 -16.25 -11.01
CA PHE A 151 1.41 -17.64 -10.87
C PHE A 151 0.59 -18.07 -12.09
N ASP A 152 1.27 -18.64 -13.07
CA ASP A 152 0.67 -19.11 -14.32
C ASP A 152 1.07 -20.54 -14.66
N GLU A 153 0.79 -20.98 -15.90
CA GLU A 153 1.06 -22.34 -16.34
C GLU A 153 2.55 -22.70 -16.28
N GLY A 154 3.45 -21.71 -16.41
CA GLY A 154 4.90 -21.90 -16.27
C GLY A 154 5.31 -22.27 -14.86
N GLU A 155 4.56 -21.77 -13.87
CA GLU A 155 4.76 -22.05 -12.43
C GLU A 155 3.86 -23.21 -11.94
N GLY A 156 3.17 -23.90 -12.85
CA GLY A 156 2.36 -25.08 -12.54
C GLY A 156 0.97 -24.79 -11.99
N PHE A 157 0.43 -23.60 -12.22
CA PHE A 157 -0.95 -23.23 -11.89
C PHE A 157 -1.84 -23.20 -13.13
N ASP A 158 -3.13 -23.48 -12.94
CA ASP A 158 -4.14 -23.32 -14.00
C ASP A 158 -5.39 -22.59 -13.50
N GLY A 159 -6.34 -22.32 -14.40
CA GLY A 159 -7.55 -21.54 -14.08
C GLY A 159 -8.43 -22.14 -12.98
N ASN A 160 -8.22 -23.39 -12.54
CA ASN A 160 -8.89 -23.99 -11.38
C ASN A 160 -8.24 -23.60 -10.04
N ASP A 161 -6.98 -23.20 -10.05
CA ASP A 161 -6.27 -22.77 -8.86
C ASP A 161 -6.72 -21.37 -8.44
N LEU A 162 -7.01 -21.22 -7.14
CA LEU A 162 -7.35 -19.91 -6.57
C LEU A 162 -6.18 -18.91 -6.65
N ALA A 163 -4.98 -19.42 -6.89
CA ALA A 163 -3.75 -18.65 -6.96
C ALA A 163 -3.46 -18.10 -8.36
N TYR A 164 -4.14 -18.64 -9.39
CA TYR A 164 -3.81 -18.37 -10.78
C TYR A 164 -3.96 -16.89 -11.15
N GLY A 165 -2.91 -16.36 -11.78
CA GLY A 165 -2.80 -15.01 -12.27
C GLY A 165 -2.38 -13.94 -11.26
N GLY A 166 -2.29 -14.29 -9.98
CA GLY A 166 -1.82 -13.39 -8.94
C GLY A 166 -0.29 -13.37 -8.79
N TRP A 167 0.19 -12.57 -7.85
CA TRP A 167 1.59 -12.52 -7.42
C TRP A 167 1.74 -12.72 -5.93
N GLY A 168 2.88 -13.28 -5.56
CA GLY A 168 3.30 -13.50 -4.20
C GLY A 168 4.40 -12.57 -3.68
N PHE A 169 4.96 -12.93 -2.53
CA PHE A 169 6.18 -12.30 -2.01
C PHE A 169 7.33 -12.47 -2.99
N ASP A 170 7.41 -13.64 -3.62
CA ASP A 170 8.40 -14.04 -4.62
C ASP A 170 7.75 -14.98 -5.66
N VAL A 171 8.55 -15.61 -6.52
CA VAL A 171 8.16 -16.75 -7.37
C VAL A 171 7.56 -17.89 -6.56
N ALA A 172 6.81 -18.77 -7.22
CA ALA A 172 6.19 -19.92 -6.55
C ALA A 172 7.25 -20.82 -5.90
N ARG A 173 6.91 -21.44 -4.76
CA ARG A 173 7.87 -22.28 -4.01
C ARG A 173 8.20 -23.57 -4.74
N ALA A 174 7.18 -24.11 -5.41
CA ALA A 174 7.23 -25.26 -6.29
C ALA A 174 5.98 -25.21 -7.18
N ALA A 175 5.94 -26.06 -8.20
CA ALA A 175 4.75 -26.22 -9.04
C ALA A 175 3.51 -26.53 -8.18
N GLY A 176 2.50 -25.66 -8.24
CA GLY A 176 1.27 -25.78 -7.44
C GLY A 176 1.41 -25.44 -5.94
N ASP A 177 2.56 -24.96 -5.46
CA ASP A 177 2.73 -24.42 -4.10
C ASP A 177 2.86 -22.88 -4.16
N PRO A 178 1.74 -22.15 -3.97
CA PRO A 178 1.70 -20.69 -4.11
C PRO A 178 2.45 -19.95 -3.00
N GLY A 179 2.87 -20.63 -1.92
CA GLY A 179 3.50 -19.97 -0.78
C GLY A 179 2.66 -18.81 -0.22
N HIS A 180 3.19 -17.58 -0.29
CA HIS A 180 2.47 -16.37 0.13
C HIS A 180 2.06 -15.55 -1.09
N MET A 181 0.75 -15.35 -1.26
CA MET A 181 0.21 -14.46 -2.28
C MET A 181 -0.92 -13.58 -1.79
N ASP A 182 -1.03 -12.40 -2.39
CA ASP A 182 -2.04 -11.43 -2.01
C ASP A 182 -2.29 -10.37 -3.08
N LEU A 183 -3.34 -9.59 -2.82
CA LEU A 183 -3.79 -8.51 -3.67
C LEU A 183 -2.80 -7.34 -3.74
N ALA A 184 -2.04 -7.06 -2.68
CA ALA A 184 -1.10 -5.94 -2.67
C ALA A 184 0.12 -6.21 -3.57
N HIS A 185 0.69 -7.41 -3.53
CA HIS A 185 1.78 -7.82 -4.42
C HIS A 185 1.30 -7.86 -5.87
N THR A 186 0.12 -8.42 -6.11
CA THR A 186 -0.53 -8.43 -7.43
C THR A 186 -0.69 -7.02 -7.98
N ARG A 187 -1.21 -6.09 -7.17
CA ARG A 187 -1.34 -4.69 -7.54
C ARG A 187 0.00 -4.07 -7.89
N ARG A 188 1.03 -4.22 -7.06
CA ARG A 188 2.33 -3.57 -7.28
C ARG A 188 3.04 -4.11 -8.53
N ALA A 189 2.98 -5.41 -8.77
CA ALA A 189 3.47 -6.01 -10.01
C ALA A 189 2.75 -5.43 -11.25
N LEU A 190 1.41 -5.34 -11.23
CA LEU A 190 0.64 -4.75 -12.32
C LEU A 190 0.97 -3.27 -12.56
N GLU A 191 1.11 -2.47 -11.50
CA GLU A 191 1.49 -1.06 -11.62
C GLU A 191 2.87 -0.89 -12.26
N ALA A 192 3.85 -1.73 -11.86
CA ALA A 192 5.19 -1.71 -12.38
C ALA A 192 5.26 -2.15 -13.86
N LEU A 193 4.57 -3.24 -14.21
CA LEU A 193 4.48 -3.71 -15.60
C LEU A 193 3.75 -2.69 -16.50
N ALA A 194 2.73 -2.01 -15.98
CA ALA A 194 2.05 -0.94 -16.70
C ALA A 194 2.97 0.28 -16.93
N ASP A 195 3.83 0.63 -15.97
CA ASP A 195 4.86 1.67 -16.12
C ASP A 195 5.92 1.26 -17.18
N ALA A 196 6.43 0.02 -17.13
CA ALA A 196 7.37 -0.52 -18.12
C ALA A 196 6.79 -0.49 -19.54
N ARG A 197 5.54 -0.89 -19.70
CA ARG A 197 4.82 -0.87 -20.98
C ARG A 197 4.66 0.54 -21.53
N ARG A 198 4.26 1.50 -20.68
CA ARG A 198 4.16 2.92 -21.07
C ARG A 198 5.52 3.51 -21.48
N ALA A 199 6.61 3.03 -20.90
CA ALA A 199 7.97 3.40 -21.28
C ALA A 199 8.49 2.64 -22.52
N GLY A 200 7.67 1.79 -23.15
CA GLY A 200 8.04 0.99 -24.32
C GLY A 200 9.13 -0.04 -24.02
N VAL A 201 9.23 -0.50 -22.77
CA VAL A 201 10.24 -1.47 -22.31
C VAL A 201 9.82 -2.90 -22.61
N ILE A 202 8.56 -3.20 -22.34
CA ILE A 202 7.93 -4.49 -22.68
C ILE A 202 6.85 -4.27 -23.73
N ALA A 203 6.62 -5.30 -24.55
CA ALA A 203 5.56 -5.28 -25.55
C ALA A 203 4.17 -5.26 -24.90
N ASP A 204 3.14 -4.87 -25.67
CA ASP A 204 1.73 -5.05 -25.32
C ASP A 204 1.37 -6.55 -25.34
N SER A 205 1.88 -7.32 -24.38
CA SER A 205 1.45 -8.70 -24.18
C SER A 205 0.21 -8.71 -23.28
N HIS A 206 -0.90 -9.22 -23.81
CA HIS A 206 -2.18 -9.30 -23.09
C HIS A 206 -2.23 -10.45 -22.06
N GLY A 207 -1.30 -11.40 -22.15
CA GLY A 207 -1.31 -12.64 -21.35
C GLY A 207 -1.38 -12.38 -19.85
N TYR A 208 -0.42 -11.63 -19.30
CA TYR A 208 -0.35 -11.43 -17.85
C TYR A 208 -1.55 -10.67 -17.28
N VAL A 209 -2.06 -9.68 -18.03
CA VAL A 209 -3.25 -8.91 -17.63
C VAL A 209 -4.49 -9.79 -17.60
N ASN A 210 -4.66 -10.66 -18.59
CA ASN A 210 -5.81 -11.58 -18.64
C ASN A 210 -5.79 -12.55 -17.46
N ARG A 211 -4.63 -13.13 -17.14
CA ARG A 211 -4.49 -14.00 -15.95
C ARG A 211 -4.75 -13.24 -14.66
N ALA A 212 -4.20 -12.03 -14.53
CA ALA A 212 -4.44 -11.18 -13.37
C ALA A 212 -5.93 -10.85 -13.18
N ARG A 213 -6.70 -10.75 -14.26
CA ARG A 213 -8.16 -10.59 -14.16
C ARG A 213 -8.83 -11.82 -13.52
N GLU A 214 -8.39 -13.03 -13.81
CA GLU A 214 -8.92 -14.23 -13.16
C GLU A 214 -8.66 -14.22 -11.64
N PHE A 215 -7.47 -13.78 -11.22
CA PHE A 215 -7.19 -13.57 -9.79
C PHE A 215 -8.11 -12.49 -9.18
N LEU A 216 -8.25 -11.34 -9.84
CA LEU A 216 -9.08 -10.24 -9.34
C LEU A 216 -10.56 -10.62 -9.25
N ASP A 217 -11.04 -11.43 -10.19
CA ASP A 217 -12.40 -11.98 -10.17
C ASP A 217 -12.60 -12.98 -9.02
N ILE A 218 -11.55 -13.63 -8.49
CA ILE A 218 -11.64 -14.44 -7.28
C ILE A 218 -11.78 -13.54 -6.04
N VAL A 219 -10.91 -12.54 -5.90
CA VAL A 219 -10.86 -11.72 -4.67
C VAL A 219 -11.88 -10.60 -4.59
N GLN A 220 -12.54 -10.26 -5.72
CA GLN A 220 -13.65 -9.31 -5.74
C GLN A 220 -14.98 -10.02 -5.49
N LYS A 221 -15.75 -9.49 -4.53
CA LYS A 221 -17.13 -9.92 -4.25
C LYS A 221 -18.12 -9.25 -5.20
N ALA A 222 -17.89 -9.41 -6.50
CA ALA A 222 -18.74 -8.87 -7.55
C ALA A 222 -19.85 -9.86 -7.94
N SER A 223 -21.04 -9.34 -8.24
CA SER A 223 -22.19 -10.11 -8.72
C SER A 223 -21.84 -10.89 -10.01
N PRO A 224 -22.51 -12.02 -10.27
CA PRO A 224 -22.40 -12.77 -11.53
C PRO A 224 -22.64 -11.95 -12.81
N LEU A 225 -23.35 -10.82 -12.71
CA LEU A 225 -23.56 -9.87 -13.80
C LEU A 225 -22.30 -9.05 -14.15
N VAL A 226 -21.35 -9.02 -13.23
CA VAL A 226 -20.09 -8.26 -13.30
C VAL A 226 -18.88 -9.21 -13.40
N ASN A 227 -18.97 -10.39 -12.78
CA ASN A 227 -17.96 -11.42 -12.76
C ASN A 227 -18.57 -12.77 -13.18
N SER A 228 -18.11 -13.35 -14.28
CA SER A 228 -18.70 -14.57 -14.86
C SER A 228 -18.44 -15.87 -14.10
N SER A 229 -17.50 -15.88 -13.14
CA SER A 229 -17.09 -17.08 -12.41
C SER A 229 -16.79 -16.77 -10.93
N PRO A 230 -17.77 -16.35 -10.12
CA PRO A 230 -17.54 -16.04 -8.71
C PRO A 230 -17.05 -17.30 -7.97
N ARG A 231 -15.89 -17.18 -7.32
CA ARG A 231 -15.22 -18.23 -6.54
C ARG A 231 -14.65 -17.62 -5.27
N GLN A 232 -14.63 -18.38 -4.19
CA GLN A 232 -13.99 -17.98 -2.94
C GLN A 232 -13.38 -19.24 -2.29
N PRO A 233 -12.32 -19.10 -1.47
CA PRO A 233 -11.76 -20.25 -0.78
C PRO A 233 -12.72 -20.84 0.25
N PRO A 234 -12.54 -22.12 0.62
CA PRO A 234 -13.27 -22.75 1.70
C PRO A 234 -13.18 -21.96 3.02
N ILE A 235 -14.24 -22.02 3.82
CA ILE A 235 -14.28 -21.46 5.18
C ILE A 235 -14.35 -22.64 6.14
N ASP A 236 -13.44 -22.70 7.10
CA ASP A 236 -13.30 -23.81 8.07
C ASP A 236 -13.29 -25.21 7.42
N GLY A 237 -12.62 -25.32 6.26
CA GLY A 237 -12.53 -26.57 5.49
C GLY A 237 -13.83 -26.99 4.80
N ARG A 238 -14.89 -26.18 4.86
CA ARG A 238 -16.17 -26.43 4.19
C ARG A 238 -16.20 -25.70 2.85
N PRO A 239 -16.63 -26.37 1.77
CA PRO A 239 -16.95 -25.69 0.53
C PRO A 239 -17.99 -24.60 0.80
N THR A 240 -17.76 -23.39 0.30
CA THR A 240 -18.70 -22.30 0.41
C THR A 240 -19.60 -22.31 -0.84
N PRO A 241 -20.88 -22.68 -0.73
CA PRO A 241 -21.77 -22.69 -1.89
C PRO A 241 -22.00 -21.25 -2.35
N ILE A 242 -21.37 -20.90 -3.47
CA ILE A 242 -21.66 -19.64 -4.17
C ILE A 242 -22.90 -19.90 -5.02
N SER A 243 -24.06 -19.43 -4.56
CA SER A 243 -25.24 -19.35 -5.44
C SER A 243 -25.31 -17.95 -6.06
N LEU A 244 -25.89 -17.89 -7.26
CA LEU A 244 -26.16 -16.63 -7.97
C LEU A 244 -27.06 -15.69 -7.15
N ASP A 245 -27.89 -16.26 -6.27
CA ASP A 245 -28.98 -15.56 -5.60
C ASP A 245 -28.69 -15.17 -4.14
N ASN A 246 -27.68 -15.77 -3.48
CA ASN A 246 -27.46 -15.62 -2.03
C ASN A 246 -26.01 -15.31 -1.59
N ALA A 247 -25.06 -15.01 -2.49
CA ALA A 247 -23.74 -14.59 -2.02
C ALA A 247 -23.73 -13.10 -1.61
N ALA A 248 -22.90 -12.75 -0.63
CA ALA A 248 -22.70 -11.37 -0.16
C ALA A 248 -21.93 -10.51 -1.18
N TYR A 249 -22.43 -10.39 -2.41
CA TYR A 249 -21.82 -9.60 -3.48
C TYR A 249 -21.97 -8.11 -3.21
N ASP A 250 -21.06 -7.57 -2.41
CA ASP A 250 -21.04 -6.16 -1.99
C ASP A 250 -20.17 -5.28 -2.91
N GLY A 251 -19.45 -5.89 -3.87
CA GLY A 251 -18.56 -5.22 -4.82
C GLY A 251 -17.15 -4.93 -4.28
N GLY A 252 -16.91 -5.14 -2.99
CA GLY A 252 -15.62 -4.93 -2.35
C GLY A 252 -14.65 -6.09 -2.59
N PHE A 253 -13.48 -6.02 -1.95
CA PHE A 253 -12.44 -7.05 -2.06
C PHE A 253 -12.03 -7.59 -0.69
N TYR A 254 -11.65 -8.88 -0.68
CA TYR A 254 -10.79 -9.45 0.36
C TYR A 254 -9.36 -9.62 -0.17
N PHE A 255 -8.41 -10.02 0.67
CA PHE A 255 -6.98 -9.80 0.40
C PHE A 255 -6.24 -10.98 -0.22
N SER A 256 -6.54 -12.20 0.20
CA SER A 256 -5.88 -13.39 -0.33
C SER A 256 -6.82 -14.59 -0.37
N PRO A 257 -6.87 -15.34 -1.48
CA PRO A 257 -7.61 -16.59 -1.54
C PRO A 257 -6.78 -17.80 -1.11
N VAL A 258 -5.50 -17.59 -0.76
CA VAL A 258 -4.54 -18.65 -0.37
C VAL A 258 -4.10 -18.48 1.08
N VAL A 259 -3.62 -17.29 1.45
CA VAL A 259 -3.18 -16.99 2.81
C VAL A 259 -4.38 -16.50 3.62
N LEU A 260 -5.27 -17.43 3.96
CA LEU A 260 -6.59 -17.12 4.51
C LEU A 260 -6.54 -16.26 5.80
N ALA A 261 -5.54 -16.51 6.66
CA ALA A 261 -5.32 -15.73 7.88
C ALA A 261 -4.93 -14.27 7.62
N ALA A 262 -4.41 -13.94 6.43
CA ALA A 262 -4.06 -12.57 6.06
C ALA A 262 -5.28 -11.70 5.73
N ASN A 263 -6.47 -12.32 5.56
CA ASN A 263 -7.73 -11.60 5.41
C ASN A 263 -8.16 -11.00 6.75
N LYS A 264 -7.82 -9.72 6.96
CA LYS A 264 -8.12 -8.99 8.19
C LYS A 264 -9.62 -8.72 8.37
N GLY A 265 -10.39 -8.74 7.28
CA GLY A 265 -11.85 -8.67 7.32
C GLY A 265 -12.49 -9.88 8.00
N ARG A 266 -11.78 -11.01 8.10
CA ARG A 266 -12.32 -12.31 8.54
C ARG A 266 -13.51 -12.75 7.68
N THR A 267 -14.33 -13.64 8.23
CA THR A 267 -15.52 -14.18 7.60
C THR A 267 -16.78 -13.69 8.30
N ASP A 268 -17.92 -13.88 7.65
CA ASP A 268 -19.26 -13.72 8.21
C ASP A 268 -20.14 -14.87 7.71
N ASP A 269 -21.19 -15.22 8.44
CA ASP A 269 -22.09 -16.33 8.14
C ASP A 269 -23.36 -15.90 7.39
N GLU A 270 -23.69 -14.61 7.40
CA GLU A 270 -24.94 -14.06 6.85
C GLU A 270 -24.69 -13.19 5.60
N PRO A 271 -25.50 -13.29 4.52
CA PRO A 271 -26.60 -14.23 4.31
C PRO A 271 -26.15 -15.68 4.02
N VAL A 272 -24.86 -15.86 3.75
CA VAL A 272 -24.15 -17.16 3.65
C VAL A 272 -22.70 -16.97 4.09
N PRO A 273 -22.00 -18.05 4.50
CA PRO A 273 -20.58 -17.99 4.82
C PRO A 273 -19.75 -17.36 3.70
N HIS A 274 -19.05 -16.27 4.03
CA HIS A 274 -18.27 -15.52 3.06
C HIS A 274 -17.09 -14.76 3.69
N TRP A 275 -16.10 -14.40 2.88
CA TRP A 275 -15.00 -13.52 3.28
C TRP A 275 -15.45 -12.07 3.27
N ARG A 276 -15.22 -11.31 4.34
CA ARG A 276 -15.64 -9.91 4.42
C ARG A 276 -14.74 -9.01 3.56
N SER A 277 -15.37 -8.09 2.84
CA SER A 277 -14.64 -6.99 2.23
C SER A 277 -14.18 -6.00 3.27
N TYR A 278 -13.05 -5.36 3.00
CA TYR A 278 -12.56 -4.27 3.85
C TYR A 278 -11.82 -3.20 3.05
N ALA A 279 -11.71 -2.02 3.65
CA ALA A 279 -11.32 -0.80 2.96
C ALA A 279 -9.97 -0.88 2.25
N THR A 280 -8.94 -1.44 2.90
CA THR A 280 -7.60 -1.50 2.30
C THR A 280 -7.53 -2.49 1.14
N ALA A 281 -8.08 -3.70 1.29
CA ALA A 281 -8.20 -4.65 0.19
C ALA A 281 -9.02 -4.09 -0.97
N THR A 282 -10.13 -3.39 -0.70
CA THR A 282 -10.97 -2.78 -1.74
C THR A 282 -10.24 -1.68 -2.50
N CYS A 283 -9.46 -0.84 -1.81
CA CYS A 283 -8.62 0.17 -2.47
C CYS A 283 -7.52 -0.50 -3.31
N ASP A 284 -6.86 -1.55 -2.81
CA ASP A 284 -5.87 -2.29 -3.59
C ASP A 284 -6.48 -2.95 -4.84
N GLY A 285 -7.68 -3.50 -4.72
CA GLY A 285 -8.43 -4.10 -5.84
C GLY A 285 -8.77 -3.09 -6.93
N ILE A 286 -9.24 -1.90 -6.56
CA ILE A 286 -9.49 -0.80 -7.52
C ILE A 286 -8.21 -0.45 -8.27
N LEU A 287 -7.10 -0.29 -7.55
CA LEU A 287 -5.82 0.12 -8.13
C LEU A 287 -5.24 -0.99 -9.02
N ALA A 288 -5.40 -2.27 -8.64
CA ALA A 288 -5.04 -3.42 -9.46
C ALA A 288 -5.87 -3.50 -10.75
N LEU A 289 -7.19 -3.28 -10.67
CA LEU A 289 -8.08 -3.24 -11.84
C LEU A 289 -7.64 -2.14 -12.82
N ILE A 290 -7.33 -0.94 -12.32
CA ILE A 290 -6.86 0.19 -13.13
C ILE A 290 -5.50 -0.10 -13.76
N ALA A 291 -4.56 -0.65 -13.00
CA ALA A 291 -3.26 -1.06 -13.51
C ALA A 291 -3.38 -2.15 -14.60
N GLY A 292 -4.33 -3.07 -14.45
CA GLY A 292 -4.75 -4.07 -15.45
C GLY A 292 -5.54 -3.51 -16.64
N GLY A 293 -5.61 -2.19 -16.79
CA GLY A 293 -6.24 -1.51 -17.93
C GLY A 293 -7.76 -1.34 -17.84
N SER A 294 -8.37 -1.60 -16.68
CA SER A 294 -9.81 -1.36 -16.47
C SER A 294 -10.03 0.12 -16.15
N PRO A 295 -10.77 0.89 -16.97
CA PRO A 295 -11.00 2.31 -16.69
C PRO A 295 -11.93 2.49 -15.48
N GLY A 296 -12.00 3.72 -14.94
CA GLY A 296 -12.88 4.04 -13.79
C GLY A 296 -14.38 3.73 -13.98
N ARG A 297 -14.83 3.60 -15.24
CA ARG A 297 -16.20 3.21 -15.60
C ARG A 297 -16.43 1.71 -15.74
N ASP A 298 -15.39 0.88 -15.60
CA ASP A 298 -15.52 -0.57 -15.57
C ASP A 298 -16.46 -0.97 -14.43
N ALA A 299 -17.38 -1.90 -14.67
CA ALA A 299 -18.41 -2.28 -13.71
C ALA A 299 -17.81 -2.77 -12.37
N ARG A 300 -16.65 -3.42 -12.41
CA ARG A 300 -15.92 -3.87 -11.22
C ARG A 300 -15.37 -2.70 -10.42
N VAL A 301 -14.81 -1.70 -11.09
CA VAL A 301 -14.30 -0.48 -10.44
C VAL A 301 -15.45 0.32 -9.85
N VAL A 302 -16.57 0.43 -10.56
CA VAL A 302 -17.78 1.12 -10.07
C VAL A 302 -18.35 0.43 -8.83
N ALA A 303 -18.45 -0.89 -8.83
CA ALA A 303 -18.94 -1.66 -7.67
C ALA A 303 -18.06 -1.46 -6.43
N ALA A 304 -16.74 -1.56 -6.58
CA ALA A 304 -15.79 -1.33 -5.50
C ALA A 304 -15.79 0.12 -5.00
N SER A 305 -15.94 1.09 -5.93
CA SER A 305 -16.08 2.51 -5.59
C SER A 305 -17.35 2.77 -4.79
N LYS A 306 -18.47 2.10 -5.13
CA LYS A 306 -19.70 2.17 -4.34
C LYS A 306 -19.47 1.62 -2.94
N TRP A 307 -18.82 0.46 -2.82
CA TRP A 307 -18.49 -0.13 -1.52
C TRP A 307 -17.70 0.87 -0.65
N LEU A 308 -16.70 1.57 -1.20
CA LEU A 308 -15.95 2.58 -0.46
C LEU A 308 -16.77 3.81 -0.03
N ARG A 309 -17.79 4.21 -0.81
CA ARG A 309 -18.71 5.30 -0.41
C ARG A 309 -19.60 4.88 0.77
N ASP A 310 -20.07 3.65 0.74
CA ASP A 310 -20.87 3.08 1.82
C ASP A 310 -20.02 2.79 3.08
N HIS A 311 -18.68 2.73 2.92
CA HIS A 311 -17.68 2.51 3.97
C HIS A 311 -16.70 3.69 4.05
N SER A 312 -17.22 4.88 4.37
CA SER A 312 -16.52 6.16 4.35
C SER A 312 -15.67 6.49 5.58
N ASN A 313 -15.62 5.64 6.63
CA ASN A 313 -14.80 5.94 7.81
C ASN A 313 -13.31 5.98 7.43
N LEU A 314 -12.75 7.19 7.49
CA LEU A 314 -11.34 7.43 7.17
C LEU A 314 -10.40 7.08 8.32
N GLN A 315 -10.88 7.01 9.57
CA GLN A 315 -10.02 6.79 10.74
C GLN A 315 -9.72 5.33 11.01
N TYR A 316 -10.51 4.43 10.42
CA TYR A 316 -10.41 3.00 10.63
C TYR A 316 -10.69 2.27 9.32
N PRO A 317 -9.92 1.24 8.96
CA PRO A 317 -10.15 0.41 7.79
C PRO A 317 -11.43 -0.42 7.93
N GLN A 318 -12.58 0.22 7.65
CA GLN A 318 -13.90 -0.40 7.74
C GLN A 318 -13.95 -1.76 7.04
N GLY A 319 -14.69 -2.68 7.63
CA GLY A 319 -14.72 -4.09 7.24
C GLY A 319 -13.87 -4.99 8.13
N ILE A 320 -12.77 -4.48 8.72
CA ILE A 320 -11.99 -5.21 9.74
C ILE A 320 -12.78 -5.21 11.08
N PRO A 321 -13.05 -6.37 11.71
CA PRO A 321 -13.73 -6.42 13.01
C PRO A 321 -12.93 -5.68 14.08
N ALA A 322 -13.61 -4.87 14.90
CA ALA A 322 -12.98 -4.11 15.99
C ALA A 322 -12.87 -4.94 17.29
N ASP A 323 -13.53 -6.09 17.32
CA ASP A 323 -13.57 -7.06 18.41
C ASP A 323 -12.72 -8.30 18.15
N ASP A 324 -11.93 -8.32 17.06
CA ASP A 324 -10.92 -9.35 16.83
C ASP A 324 -9.84 -9.27 17.93
N PRO A 325 -9.37 -10.41 18.49
CA PRO A 325 -8.32 -10.39 19.50
C PRO A 325 -7.01 -9.73 19.04
N GLU A 326 -6.72 -9.77 17.74
CA GLU A 326 -5.59 -9.09 17.15
C GLU A 326 -6.03 -7.71 16.62
N PRO A 327 -5.34 -6.61 16.98
CA PRO A 327 -5.75 -5.25 16.62
C PRO A 327 -5.36 -4.91 15.17
N TRP A 328 -5.92 -5.64 14.21
CA TRP A 328 -5.58 -5.54 12.79
C TRP A 328 -5.94 -4.19 12.18
N GLY A 329 -7.05 -3.59 12.63
CA GLY A 329 -7.50 -2.30 12.12
C GLY A 329 -6.58 -1.16 12.54
N GLU A 330 -6.12 -1.20 13.79
CA GLU A 330 -5.10 -0.32 14.34
C GLU A 330 -3.75 -0.55 13.67
N ALA A 331 -3.38 -1.81 13.41
CA ALA A 331 -2.09 -2.16 12.83
C ALA A 331 -1.89 -1.63 11.40
N VAL A 332 -2.94 -1.52 10.58
CA VAL A 332 -2.85 -1.07 9.17
C VAL A 332 -3.27 0.39 8.96
N LYS A 333 -3.17 1.24 10.00
CA LYS A 333 -3.73 2.60 9.97
C LYS A 333 -3.07 3.49 8.91
N PHE A 334 -1.75 3.53 8.83
CA PHE A 334 -1.06 4.36 7.84
C PHE A 334 -1.11 3.74 6.45
N TYR A 335 -1.09 2.41 6.34
CA TYR A 335 -1.38 1.74 5.07
C TYR A 335 -2.78 2.08 4.57
N HIS A 336 -3.77 2.13 5.45
CA HIS A 336 -5.13 2.56 5.14
C HIS A 336 -5.17 3.99 4.58
N PHE A 337 -4.48 4.93 5.22
CA PHE A 337 -4.40 6.29 4.69
C PHE A 337 -3.72 6.35 3.32
N ALA A 338 -2.60 5.66 3.15
CA ALA A 338 -1.82 5.64 1.92
C ALA A 338 -2.64 5.06 0.75
N VAL A 339 -3.18 3.86 0.92
CA VAL A 339 -3.90 3.15 -0.16
C VAL A 339 -5.22 3.82 -0.51
N ARG A 340 -5.92 4.38 0.49
CA ARG A 340 -7.16 5.13 0.26
C ARG A 340 -6.88 6.44 -0.50
N ALA A 341 -5.80 7.14 -0.19
CA ALA A 341 -5.40 8.34 -0.92
C ALA A 341 -5.04 8.02 -2.39
N GLU A 342 -4.28 6.93 -2.63
CA GLU A 342 -3.97 6.47 -3.99
C GLU A 342 -5.26 6.14 -4.77
N ALA A 343 -6.19 5.38 -4.18
CA ALA A 343 -7.47 5.04 -4.81
C ALA A 343 -8.32 6.29 -5.08
N TYR A 344 -8.40 7.21 -4.12
CA TYR A 344 -9.15 8.46 -4.29
C TYR A 344 -8.58 9.32 -5.43
N ARG A 345 -7.25 9.43 -5.54
CA ARG A 345 -6.64 10.14 -6.67
C ARG A 345 -6.92 9.43 -8.00
N ALA A 346 -6.81 8.10 -8.05
CA ALA A 346 -7.04 7.33 -9.26
C ALA A 346 -8.49 7.40 -9.77
N LEU A 347 -9.46 7.62 -8.86
CA LEU A 347 -10.89 7.72 -9.16
C LEU A 347 -11.40 9.16 -9.29
N ASP A 348 -10.51 10.16 -9.23
CA ASP A 348 -10.89 11.58 -9.18
C ASP A 348 -11.94 11.88 -8.10
N TRP A 349 -11.68 11.36 -6.89
CA TRP A 349 -12.56 11.50 -5.75
C TRP A 349 -12.65 12.96 -5.28
N ASP A 350 -13.74 13.30 -4.59
CA ASP A 350 -14.00 14.66 -4.15
C ASP A 350 -12.82 15.26 -3.38
N LEU A 351 -12.42 16.48 -3.77
CA LEU A 351 -11.24 17.14 -3.23
C LEU A 351 -11.39 17.48 -1.74
N ALA A 352 -12.60 17.75 -1.25
CA ALA A 352 -12.82 18.01 0.17
C ALA A 352 -12.61 16.73 0.99
N GLU A 353 -13.06 15.57 0.52
CA GLU A 353 -12.80 14.28 1.18
C GLU A 353 -11.31 13.90 1.14
N ARG A 354 -10.62 14.15 0.03
CA ARG A 354 -9.16 13.99 -0.05
C ARG A 354 -8.43 14.89 0.96
N ARG A 355 -8.87 16.15 1.12
CA ARG A 355 -8.32 17.08 2.13
C ARG A 355 -8.61 16.66 3.56
N GLN A 356 -9.77 16.06 3.84
CA GLN A 356 -10.08 15.50 5.16
C GLN A 356 -9.10 14.38 5.53
N LEU A 357 -8.81 13.47 4.58
CA LEU A 357 -7.81 12.42 4.75
C LEU A 357 -6.42 13.02 5.00
N ALA A 358 -6.00 14.01 4.20
CA ALA A 358 -4.71 14.69 4.38
C ALA A 358 -4.58 15.31 5.78
N ALA A 359 -5.63 15.97 6.26
CA ALA A 359 -5.65 16.59 7.58
C ALA A 359 -5.59 15.54 8.71
N LEU A 360 -6.24 14.37 8.53
CA LEU A 360 -6.10 13.26 9.48
C LEU A 360 -4.66 12.77 9.57
N VAL A 361 -3.98 12.63 8.43
CA VAL A 361 -2.56 12.24 8.42
C VAL A 361 -1.71 13.33 9.08
N ALA A 362 -1.81 14.58 8.62
CA ALA A 362 -0.97 15.70 9.07
C ALA A 362 -0.98 15.91 10.60
N ARG A 363 -2.14 15.77 11.24
CA ARG A 363 -2.31 15.90 12.71
C ARG A 363 -1.55 14.84 13.52
N ARG A 364 -1.04 13.79 12.88
CA ARG A 364 -0.30 12.69 13.52
C ARG A 364 1.23 12.86 13.39
N GLN A 365 1.69 13.95 12.79
CA GLN A 365 3.12 14.18 12.57
C GLN A 365 3.83 14.50 13.88
N ARG A 366 4.99 13.87 14.09
CA ARG A 366 5.85 14.14 15.24
C ARG A 366 6.62 15.47 15.06
N PRO A 367 7.20 16.03 16.13
CA PRO A 367 8.01 17.25 16.04
C PRO A 367 9.22 17.15 15.10
N ASP A 368 9.81 15.97 14.93
CA ASP A 368 10.93 15.71 14.02
C ASP A 368 10.52 15.55 12.54
N GLY A 369 9.22 15.61 12.23
CA GLY A 369 8.68 15.43 10.89
C GLY A 369 8.29 13.99 10.55
N SER A 370 8.64 13.02 11.40
CA SER A 370 8.30 11.61 11.20
C SER A 370 6.85 11.29 11.53
N PHE A 371 6.41 10.11 11.10
CA PHE A 371 5.19 9.45 11.53
C PHE A 371 5.52 8.06 12.06
N VAL A 372 4.73 7.61 13.05
CA VAL A 372 4.82 6.27 13.63
C VAL A 372 3.43 5.87 14.10
N ASN A 373 3.05 4.62 13.82
CA ASN A 373 1.88 3.99 14.40
C ASN A 373 2.31 3.20 15.65
N ALA A 374 2.10 3.77 16.83
CA ALA A 374 2.45 3.11 18.08
C ALA A 374 1.37 2.14 18.58
N ASP A 375 0.24 2.01 17.87
CA ASP A 375 -0.91 1.23 18.33
C ASP A 375 -0.66 -0.28 18.18
N SER A 376 0.13 -0.71 17.19
CA SER A 376 0.45 -2.13 16.98
C SER A 376 1.68 -2.35 16.08
N PRO A 377 2.59 -3.28 16.43
CA PRO A 377 3.76 -3.63 15.61
C PRO A 377 3.45 -4.66 14.50
N LEU A 378 2.24 -5.24 14.45
CA LEU A 378 1.93 -6.40 13.59
C LEU A 378 2.22 -6.16 12.09
N MET A 379 2.07 -4.90 11.65
CA MET A 379 2.27 -4.51 10.25
C MET A 379 3.47 -3.57 10.07
N LYS A 380 4.35 -3.49 11.08
CA LYS A 380 5.61 -2.74 11.04
C LYS A 380 5.45 -1.22 10.83
N GLU A 381 4.26 -0.69 11.09
CA GLU A 381 4.00 0.75 11.01
C GLU A 381 4.53 1.52 12.24
N ASP A 382 5.08 0.83 13.22
CA ASP A 382 5.86 1.40 14.31
C ASP A 382 7.33 1.69 13.90
N ASP A 383 7.77 1.21 12.72
CA ASP A 383 9.02 1.66 12.10
C ASP A 383 8.83 3.07 11.50
N PRO A 384 9.65 4.06 11.92
CA PRO A 384 9.44 5.45 11.53
C PRO A 384 9.76 5.73 10.06
N VAL A 385 10.64 4.96 9.41
CA VAL A 385 10.94 5.11 7.99
C VAL A 385 9.76 4.60 7.16
N MET A 386 9.30 3.38 7.45
CA MET A 386 8.14 2.77 6.79
C MET A 386 6.89 3.62 6.95
N CYS A 387 6.58 4.02 8.19
CA CYS A 387 5.37 4.76 8.50
C CYS A 387 5.39 6.18 7.90
N THR A 388 6.54 6.85 7.93
CA THR A 388 6.68 8.17 7.29
C THR A 388 6.54 8.07 5.76
N ALA A 389 7.06 7.01 5.13
CA ALA A 389 6.87 6.79 3.70
C ALA A 389 5.38 6.57 3.33
N LEU A 390 4.63 5.80 4.13
CA LEU A 390 3.18 5.65 3.98
C LEU A 390 2.45 6.99 4.14
N ALA A 391 2.83 7.80 5.13
CA ALA A 391 2.26 9.13 5.33
C ALA A 391 2.55 10.08 4.15
N VAL A 392 3.76 10.03 3.59
CA VAL A 392 4.12 10.78 2.37
C VAL A 392 3.24 10.35 1.20
N VAL A 393 3.05 9.04 0.98
CA VAL A 393 2.13 8.54 -0.06
C VAL A 393 0.73 9.11 0.17
N ALA A 394 0.20 9.05 1.39
CA ALA A 394 -1.12 9.58 1.69
C ALA A 394 -1.23 11.09 1.39
N LEU A 395 -0.33 11.90 1.94
CA LEU A 395 -0.34 13.36 1.81
C LEU A 395 -0.14 13.82 0.35
N ALA A 396 0.79 13.20 -0.39
CA ALA A 396 1.05 13.54 -1.79
C ALA A 396 -0.13 13.22 -2.71
N ASN A 397 -0.87 12.14 -2.44
CA ASN A 397 -2.02 11.74 -3.23
C ASN A 397 -3.31 12.52 -2.87
N CYS A 398 -3.32 13.30 -1.79
CA CYS A 398 -4.47 14.10 -1.36
C CYS A 398 -4.45 15.57 -1.78
N GLN A 399 -3.39 16.03 -2.47
CA GLN A 399 -3.25 17.43 -2.89
C GLN A 399 -4.16 17.84 -4.05
#